data_AF-A0A2T2QWH8-F1
#
_entry.id   AF-A0A2T2QWH8-F1
#
_cell.length_a   1.000
_cell.length_b   1.000
_cell.length_c   1.000
_cell.angle_alpha   90.00
_cell.angle_beta   90.00
_cell.angle_gamma   90.00
#
_symmetry.space_group_name_H-M   'P 1'
#
loop_
_entity.id
_entity.type
_entity.pdbx_description
1 polymer ?
#
loop_
_entity_poly.entity_id
_entity_poly.type
_entity_poly.pdbx_seq_one_letter_code
_entity_poly.pdbx_strand_id
1 'polypeptide(L)'
;MQNPFKQKPRSTLSRFADEEHKHTRTLTQSEINTRMKRINEDFHHAFTLLQHHADTVTFFGSSRFDPSNQYYREARALARRIVEEIGSTIVTGGGSGIMAAANQGAEEVQGESVGMTIELPNEQVTNDYVNDTVDFYYFFSRKVALTFTARAYIFYPGGFGTLDEFFEIVTLKQTGKINPIPIVLIGSQYWRPLLDFIDQQLAEAFATIEPGDSSLFTLTDDIDEVMRIISNQDVAAFNHAT
;
A
#
# COMPACT_ATOMS: atom_id res chain seq x y z
N MET A 1 8.11 48.50 -0.11
CA MET A 1 7.67 47.27 -0.78
C MET A 1 8.12 46.08 0.06
N GLN A 2 7.19 45.31 0.61
CA GLN A 2 7.45 44.15 1.47
C GLN A 2 7.34 42.86 0.63
N ASN A 3 8.31 41.95 0.82
CA ASN A 3 8.37 40.63 0.18
C ASN A 3 7.34 39.67 0.84
N PRO A 4 6.39 39.06 0.09
CA PRO A 4 5.30 38.28 0.66
C PRO A 4 5.65 36.82 1.00
N PHE A 5 6.90 36.38 0.87
CA PHE A 5 7.31 34.98 1.12
C PHE A 5 8.10 34.78 2.42
N LYS A 6 7.59 35.28 3.55
CA LYS A 6 8.01 34.79 4.88
C LYS A 6 6.93 33.89 5.47
N GLN A 7 6.82 32.67 4.94
CA GLN A 7 6.16 31.58 5.67
C GLN A 7 7.18 30.93 6.61
N LYS A 8 6.82 30.86 7.90
CA LYS A 8 7.59 30.16 8.94
C LYS A 8 7.71 28.67 8.58
N PRO A 9 8.87 28.03 8.73
CA PRO A 9 8.93 26.58 8.66
C PRO A 9 8.22 26.00 9.89
N ARG A 10 7.09 25.31 9.69
CA ARG A 10 6.60 24.30 10.64
C ARG A 10 7.28 22.98 10.26
N SER A 11 8.49 22.76 10.78
CA SER A 11 9.14 21.46 10.65
C SER A 11 9.00 20.68 11.95
N THR A 12 8.18 19.62 11.90
CA THR A 12 8.10 18.56 12.91
C THR A 12 9.48 17.90 13.15
N LEU A 13 10.43 18.10 12.23
CA LEU A 13 11.81 17.64 12.28
C LEU A 13 12.66 18.28 13.40
N SER A 14 12.31 19.47 13.92
CA SER A 14 13.10 20.09 14.98
C SER A 14 12.95 19.40 16.35
N ARG A 15 11.92 18.55 16.53
CA ARG A 15 11.73 17.78 17.78
C ARG A 15 12.73 16.64 17.94
N PHE A 16 13.36 16.18 16.85
CA PHE A 16 14.33 15.09 16.91
C PHE A 16 15.77 15.55 17.15
N ALA A 17 16.06 16.85 17.02
CA ALA A 17 17.42 17.39 17.12
C ALA A 17 17.86 17.68 18.57
N ASP A 18 16.94 17.75 19.53
CA ASP A 18 17.24 18.16 20.92
C ASP A 18 17.42 16.99 21.92
N GLU A 19 17.38 15.73 21.47
CA GLU A 19 17.53 14.55 22.35
C GLU A 19 18.82 13.74 22.13
N GLU A 20 19.85 14.33 21.52
CA GLU A 20 21.02 13.56 21.07
C GLU A 20 22.00 13.09 22.16
N HIS A 21 21.67 13.15 23.46
CA HIS A 21 22.61 12.77 24.55
C HIS A 21 21.98 12.08 25.78
N LYS A 22 21.12 11.05 25.59
CA LYS A 22 20.72 10.17 26.72
C LYS A 22 20.64 8.69 26.33
N HIS A 23 21.67 7.95 26.77
CA HIS A 23 21.67 6.56 27.22
C HIS A 23 20.87 5.53 26.39
N THR A 24 21.58 4.54 25.85
CA THR A 24 21.03 3.25 25.43
C THR A 24 20.34 2.58 26.63
N ARG A 25 19.06 2.90 26.87
CA ARG A 25 18.24 2.26 27.89
C ARG A 25 17.84 0.88 27.40
N THR A 26 18.30 -0.15 28.09
CA THR A 26 17.84 -1.52 27.87
C THR A 26 16.34 -1.62 28.16
N LEU A 27 15.58 -2.26 27.26
CA LEU A 27 14.16 -2.52 27.46
C LEU A 27 13.97 -3.50 28.62
N THR A 28 13.02 -3.20 29.50
CA THR A 28 12.59 -4.12 30.56
C THR A 28 11.78 -5.28 29.96
N GLN A 29 11.77 -6.43 30.64
CA GLN A 29 10.94 -7.57 30.22
C GLN A 29 9.44 -7.21 30.14
N SER A 30 8.97 -6.31 31.00
CA SER A 30 7.58 -5.83 30.98
C SER A 30 7.28 -5.02 29.71
N GLU A 31 8.17 -4.11 29.32
CA GLU A 31 8.05 -3.34 28.07
C GLU A 31 8.09 -4.27 26.85
N ILE A 32 8.98 -5.28 26.84
CA ILE A 32 9.05 -6.29 25.77
C ILE A 32 7.73 -7.06 25.68
N ASN A 33 7.24 -7.61 26.79
CA ASN A 33 6.00 -8.40 26.81
C ASN A 33 4.79 -7.57 26.35
N THR A 34 4.73 -6.30 26.76
CA THR A 34 3.65 -5.39 26.35
C THR A 34 3.68 -5.14 24.84
N ARG A 35 4.86 -4.90 24.27
CA ARG A 35 5.03 -4.73 22.81
C ARG A 35 4.67 -6.01 22.07
N MET A 36 5.17 -7.16 22.52
CA MET A 36 4.86 -8.45 21.90
C MET A 36 3.37 -8.77 21.92
N LYS A 37 2.65 -8.45 23.00
CA LYS A 37 1.19 -8.61 23.07
C LYS A 37 0.50 -7.79 21.99
N ARG A 38 0.86 -6.51 21.83
CA ARG A 38 0.28 -5.62 20.81
C ARG A 38 0.60 -6.08 19.39
N ILE A 39 1.82 -6.55 19.14
CA ILE A 39 2.22 -7.15 17.85
C ILE A 39 1.36 -8.37 17.53
N ASN A 40 1.16 -9.25 18.51
CA ASN A 40 0.33 -10.44 18.32
C ASN A 40 -1.14 -10.07 18.09
N GLU A 41 -1.65 -9.03 18.75
CA GLU A 41 -3.01 -8.51 18.53
C GLU A 41 -3.19 -7.98 17.09
N ASP A 42 -2.26 -7.16 16.60
CA ASP A 42 -2.28 -6.66 15.22
C ASP A 42 -2.39 -7.81 14.21
N PHE A 43 -1.52 -8.83 14.34
CA PHE A 43 -1.54 -9.99 13.43
C PHE A 43 -2.78 -10.87 13.62
N HIS A 44 -3.25 -11.06 14.85
CA HIS A 44 -4.42 -11.89 15.10
C HIS A 44 -5.68 -11.26 14.48
N HIS A 45 -5.87 -9.96 14.63
CA HIS A 45 -6.98 -9.24 14.01
C HIS A 45 -6.86 -9.28 12.48
N ALA A 46 -5.67 -9.01 11.94
CA ALA A 46 -5.43 -9.03 10.50
C ALA A 46 -5.75 -10.40 9.87
N PHE A 47 -5.23 -11.49 10.45
CA PHE A 47 -5.46 -12.83 9.91
C PHE A 47 -6.88 -13.33 10.13
N THR A 48 -7.57 -12.88 11.18
CA THR A 48 -8.99 -13.21 11.38
C THR A 48 -9.84 -12.54 10.29
N LEU A 49 -9.58 -11.25 10.01
CA LEU A 49 -10.23 -10.53 8.92
C LEU A 49 -9.96 -11.20 7.57
N LEU A 50 -8.70 -11.49 7.27
CA LEU A 50 -8.29 -12.07 5.98
C LEU A 50 -8.76 -13.52 5.79
N GLN A 51 -9.06 -14.27 6.85
CA GLN A 51 -9.72 -15.58 6.73
C GLN A 51 -11.11 -15.48 6.09
N HIS A 52 -11.77 -14.32 6.21
CA HIS A 52 -13.05 -14.05 5.56
C HIS A 52 -12.89 -13.48 4.14
N HIS A 53 -11.68 -13.06 3.76
CA HIS A 53 -11.38 -12.42 2.48
C HIS A 53 -10.16 -13.09 1.81
N ALA A 54 -10.37 -14.27 1.22
CA ALA A 54 -9.28 -15.09 0.67
C ALA A 54 -8.74 -14.59 -0.69
N ASP A 55 -9.51 -13.76 -1.41
CA ASP A 55 -9.22 -13.29 -2.77
C ASP A 55 -9.29 -11.78 -2.82
N THR A 56 -8.13 -11.12 -2.68
CA THR A 56 -8.07 -9.67 -2.55
C THR A 56 -7.31 -9.00 -3.69
N VAL A 57 -7.68 -7.76 -4.03
CA VAL A 57 -6.84 -6.85 -4.82
C VAL A 57 -6.54 -5.62 -3.99
N THR A 58 -5.25 -5.35 -3.77
CA THR A 58 -4.83 -4.25 -2.89
C THR A 58 -4.47 -3.01 -3.69
N PHE A 59 -5.06 -1.87 -3.32
CA PHE A 59 -4.85 -0.58 -3.97
C PHE A 59 -3.99 0.36 -3.12
N PHE A 60 -2.98 0.93 -3.77
CA PHE A 60 -2.10 1.95 -3.21
C PHE A 60 -2.11 3.21 -4.08
N GLY A 61 -1.96 4.37 -3.43
CA GLY A 61 -1.83 5.64 -4.14
C GLY A 61 -1.95 6.84 -3.21
N SER A 62 -1.98 8.03 -3.80
CA SER A 62 -2.05 9.29 -3.07
C SER A 62 -3.28 9.38 -2.18
N SER A 63 -3.09 9.75 -0.90
CA SER A 63 -4.17 10.13 0.02
C SER A 63 -4.72 11.53 -0.24
N ARG A 64 -4.13 12.28 -1.17
CA ARG A 64 -4.40 13.71 -1.39
C ARG A 64 -5.28 14.00 -2.61
N PHE A 65 -5.56 13.01 -3.43
CA PHE A 65 -6.42 13.21 -4.60
C PHE A 65 -7.87 13.30 -4.17
N ASP A 66 -8.59 14.30 -4.69
CA ASP A 66 -10.03 14.43 -4.47
C ASP A 66 -10.82 13.80 -5.63
N PRO A 67 -12.15 13.67 -5.53
CA PRO A 67 -12.98 13.05 -6.58
C PRO A 67 -12.92 13.72 -7.96
N SER A 68 -12.47 14.97 -8.06
CA SER A 68 -12.25 15.66 -9.34
C SER A 68 -10.94 15.24 -10.03
N ASN A 69 -10.03 14.57 -9.33
CA ASN A 69 -8.81 14.01 -9.90
C ASN A 69 -9.12 12.84 -10.85
N GLN A 70 -8.40 12.74 -11.97
CA GLN A 70 -8.61 11.65 -12.94
C GLN A 70 -8.32 10.27 -12.34
N TYR A 71 -7.23 10.12 -11.58
CA TYR A 71 -6.81 8.86 -11.00
C TYR A 71 -7.77 8.39 -9.91
N TYR A 72 -8.46 9.32 -9.23
CA TYR A 72 -9.53 8.97 -8.31
C TYR A 72 -10.66 8.26 -9.07
N ARG A 73 -11.15 8.86 -10.16
CA ARG A 73 -12.24 8.26 -10.96
C ARG A 73 -11.85 6.94 -11.58
N GLU A 74 -10.62 6.83 -12.08
CA GLU A 74 -10.09 5.59 -12.63
C GLU A 74 -9.97 4.48 -11.58
N ALA A 75 -9.40 4.78 -10.41
CA ALA A 75 -9.28 3.80 -9.32
C ALA A 75 -10.66 3.28 -8.87
N ARG A 76 -11.64 4.18 -8.76
CA ARG A 76 -13.02 3.83 -8.46
C ARG A 76 -13.63 2.92 -9.55
N ALA A 77 -13.47 3.28 -10.82
CA ALA A 77 -13.99 2.49 -11.92
C ALA A 77 -13.34 1.11 -12.03
N LEU A 78 -12.02 1.03 -11.87
CA LEU A 78 -11.29 -0.25 -11.87
C LEU A 78 -11.71 -1.14 -10.70
N ALA A 79 -11.77 -0.60 -9.48
CA ALA A 79 -12.21 -1.36 -8.30
C ALA A 79 -13.63 -1.90 -8.48
N ARG A 80 -14.55 -1.09 -9.01
CA ARG A 80 -15.91 -1.53 -9.35
C ARG A 80 -15.91 -2.71 -10.32
N ARG A 81 -15.15 -2.61 -11.42
CA ARG A 81 -15.03 -3.69 -12.42
C ARG A 81 -14.43 -4.96 -11.84
N ILE A 82 -13.42 -4.85 -10.99
CA ILE A 82 -12.83 -6.02 -10.32
C ILE A 82 -13.88 -6.74 -9.50
N VAL A 83 -14.70 -6.02 -8.72
CA VAL A 83 -15.78 -6.64 -7.95
C VAL A 83 -16.83 -7.25 -8.88
N GLU A 84 -17.33 -6.51 -9.87
CA GLU A 84 -18.41 -6.97 -10.77
C GLU A 84 -18.02 -8.18 -11.64
N GLU A 85 -16.80 -8.18 -12.19
CA GLU A 85 -16.35 -9.15 -13.20
C GLU A 85 -15.57 -10.32 -12.59
N ILE A 86 -14.88 -10.08 -11.47
CA ILE A 86 -13.94 -11.04 -10.88
C ILE A 86 -14.41 -11.51 -9.49
N GLY A 87 -15.08 -10.64 -8.73
CA GLY A 87 -15.57 -10.94 -7.39
C GLY A 87 -14.50 -10.90 -6.30
N SER A 88 -13.34 -10.28 -6.55
CA SER A 88 -12.31 -10.07 -5.52
C SER A 88 -12.73 -8.98 -4.54
N THR A 89 -12.34 -9.16 -3.27
CA THR A 89 -12.40 -8.14 -2.22
C THR A 89 -11.42 -7.00 -2.54
N ILE A 90 -11.84 -5.75 -2.35
CA ILE A 90 -10.94 -4.60 -2.50
C ILE A 90 -10.32 -4.26 -1.16
N VAL A 91 -8.99 -4.27 -1.09
CA VAL A 91 -8.21 -3.93 0.12
C VAL A 91 -7.49 -2.61 -0.08
N THR A 92 -7.53 -1.74 0.91
CA THR A 92 -6.78 -0.47 0.90
C THR A 92 -6.23 -0.14 2.28
N GLY A 93 -5.49 0.96 2.38
CA GLY A 93 -5.10 1.52 3.68
C GLY A 93 -6.21 2.27 4.44
N GLY A 94 -7.46 2.27 3.95
CA GLY A 94 -8.64 2.86 4.59
C GLY A 94 -8.70 4.39 4.61
N GLY A 95 -7.68 5.09 4.07
CA GLY A 95 -7.63 6.56 4.06
C GLY A 95 -8.42 7.23 2.94
N SER A 96 -8.17 8.53 2.76
CA SER A 96 -8.68 9.34 1.66
C SER A 96 -7.97 9.06 0.33
N GLY A 97 -8.36 9.77 -0.74
CA GLY A 97 -7.70 9.69 -2.05
C GLY A 97 -7.93 8.37 -2.77
N ILE A 98 -6.88 7.80 -3.34
CA ILE A 98 -6.97 6.55 -4.11
C ILE A 98 -7.55 5.41 -3.26
N MET A 99 -7.22 5.37 -1.96
CA MET A 99 -7.79 4.38 -1.04
C MET A 99 -9.33 4.52 -0.98
N ALA A 100 -9.83 5.72 -0.69
CA ALA A 100 -11.28 5.99 -0.69
C ALA A 100 -11.92 5.75 -2.05
N ALA A 101 -11.24 6.06 -3.16
CA ALA A 101 -11.76 5.81 -4.50
C ALA A 101 -11.98 4.31 -4.76
N ALA A 102 -10.99 3.48 -4.43
CA ALA A 102 -11.08 2.03 -4.61
C ALA A 102 -12.16 1.43 -3.69
N ASN A 103 -12.18 1.82 -2.41
CA ASN A 103 -13.24 1.39 -1.49
C ASN A 103 -14.63 1.81 -1.97
N GLN A 104 -14.78 3.03 -2.46
CA GLN A 104 -16.02 3.52 -3.05
C GLN A 104 -16.45 2.69 -4.26
N GLY A 105 -15.52 2.35 -5.14
CA GLY A 105 -15.81 1.51 -6.31
C GLY A 105 -16.37 0.15 -5.93
N ALA A 106 -15.85 -0.46 -4.87
CA ALA A 106 -16.36 -1.73 -4.34
C ALA A 106 -17.74 -1.58 -3.68
N GLU A 107 -17.90 -0.57 -2.82
CA GLU A 107 -19.13 -0.32 -2.08
C GLU A 107 -20.33 -0.05 -3.00
N GLU A 108 -20.12 0.67 -4.10
CA GLU A 108 -21.17 1.02 -5.07
C GLU A 108 -21.85 -0.17 -5.75
N VAL A 109 -21.16 -1.32 -5.77
CA VAL A 109 -21.68 -2.59 -6.28
C VAL A 109 -21.86 -3.62 -5.16
N GLN A 110 -21.94 -3.14 -3.92
CA GLN A 110 -22.15 -3.94 -2.71
C GLN A 110 -21.09 -5.03 -2.52
N GLY A 111 -19.87 -4.79 -3.01
CA GLY A 111 -18.72 -5.66 -2.83
C GLY A 111 -18.07 -5.53 -1.47
N GLU A 112 -17.19 -6.48 -1.17
CA GLU A 112 -16.35 -6.42 0.03
C GLU A 112 -15.26 -5.34 -0.13
N SER A 113 -15.16 -4.46 0.86
CA SER A 113 -14.34 -3.26 0.84
C SER A 113 -13.62 -3.11 2.18
N VAL A 114 -12.37 -3.54 2.21
CA VAL A 114 -11.57 -3.67 3.43
C VAL A 114 -10.62 -2.49 3.60
N GLY A 115 -10.58 -1.95 4.82
CA GLY A 115 -9.62 -0.93 5.26
C GLY A 115 -8.62 -1.49 6.27
N MET A 116 -7.35 -1.53 5.91
CA MET A 116 -6.25 -1.80 6.84
C MET A 116 -5.68 -0.47 7.32
N THR A 117 -6.19 0.07 8.42
CA THR A 117 -5.87 1.43 8.88
C THR A 117 -4.60 1.45 9.75
N ILE A 118 -4.17 2.62 10.19
CA ILE A 118 -3.05 2.75 11.13
C ILE A 118 -3.38 3.84 12.15
N GLU A 119 -3.14 3.56 13.43
CA GLU A 119 -3.26 4.55 14.50
C GLU A 119 -2.20 5.65 14.32
N LEU A 120 -2.63 6.88 14.01
CA LEU A 120 -1.76 8.06 13.90
C LEU A 120 -2.07 9.10 14.99
N PRO A 121 -1.09 9.87 15.47
CA PRO A 121 -1.30 10.90 16.50
C PRO A 121 -2.29 12.01 16.09
N ASN A 122 -2.40 12.27 14.79
CA ASN A 122 -3.48 13.06 14.22
C ASN A 122 -4.36 12.08 13.44
N GLU A 123 -5.62 11.98 13.83
CA GLU A 123 -6.58 10.99 13.33
C GLU A 123 -6.61 10.96 11.80
N GLN A 124 -6.19 9.84 11.20
CA GLN A 124 -6.52 9.54 9.82
C GLN A 124 -7.93 8.95 9.84
N VAL A 125 -8.90 9.73 9.37
CA VAL A 125 -10.30 9.29 9.31
C VAL A 125 -10.42 8.17 8.27
N THR A 126 -10.88 7.01 8.72
CA THR A 126 -11.28 5.91 7.83
C THR A 126 -12.38 6.40 6.91
N ASN A 127 -12.25 6.14 5.61
CA ASN A 127 -13.25 6.59 4.65
C ASN A 127 -14.58 5.84 4.81
N ASP A 128 -15.69 6.48 4.43
CA ASP A 128 -17.05 5.98 4.65
C ASP A 128 -17.42 4.74 3.79
N TYR A 129 -16.54 4.34 2.87
CA TYR A 129 -16.79 3.24 1.92
C TYR A 129 -16.16 1.92 2.35
N VAL A 130 -15.48 1.90 3.49
CA VAL A 130 -14.96 0.68 4.12
C VAL A 130 -16.10 -0.02 4.85
N ASN A 131 -16.34 -1.29 4.56
CA ASN A 131 -17.36 -2.11 5.23
C ASN A 131 -16.80 -3.15 6.20
N ASP A 132 -15.49 -3.44 6.14
CA ASP A 132 -14.77 -4.16 7.19
C ASP A 132 -13.37 -3.57 7.39
N THR A 133 -12.89 -3.53 8.64
CA THR A 133 -11.66 -2.79 8.99
C THR A 133 -10.83 -3.51 10.04
N VAL A 134 -9.52 -3.32 9.95
CA VAL A 134 -8.57 -3.66 11.01
C VAL A 134 -7.68 -2.45 11.27
N ASP A 135 -7.57 -2.10 12.55
CA ASP A 135 -6.74 -1.00 13.00
C ASP A 135 -5.40 -1.54 13.51
N PHE A 136 -4.32 -1.06 12.91
CA PHE A 136 -2.96 -1.44 13.32
C PHE A 136 -2.34 -0.39 14.22
N TYR A 137 -1.55 -0.85 15.19
CA TYR A 137 -0.69 0.03 15.96
C TYR A 137 0.69 0.19 15.31
N TYR A 138 1.25 -0.89 14.75
CA TYR A 138 2.56 -0.87 14.13
C TYR A 138 2.49 -0.81 12.60
N PHE A 139 3.35 -0.01 11.98
CA PHE A 139 3.46 0.03 10.52
C PHE A 139 3.89 -1.32 9.92
N PHE A 140 4.84 -2.02 10.55
CA PHE A 140 5.35 -3.27 9.99
C PHE A 140 4.31 -4.40 9.97
N SER A 141 3.43 -4.48 10.98
CA SER A 141 2.38 -5.50 11.02
C SER A 141 1.33 -5.21 9.94
N ARG A 142 0.97 -3.93 9.77
CA ARG A 142 0.09 -3.46 8.70
C ARG A 142 0.64 -3.78 7.31
N LYS A 143 1.92 -3.48 7.07
CA LYS A 143 2.61 -3.75 5.81
C LYS A 143 2.53 -5.23 5.44
N VAL A 144 2.87 -6.10 6.39
CA VAL A 144 2.74 -7.55 6.20
C VAL A 144 1.31 -7.94 5.85
N ALA A 145 0.30 -7.39 6.55
CA ALA A 145 -1.10 -7.68 6.26
C ALA A 145 -1.56 -7.20 4.87
N LEU A 146 -1.11 -6.02 4.42
CA LEU A 146 -1.43 -5.47 3.09
C LEU A 146 -0.86 -6.30 1.94
N THR A 147 0.20 -7.07 2.20
CA THR A 147 0.78 -8.03 1.26
C THR A 147 0.18 -9.43 1.34
N PHE A 148 -0.82 -9.62 2.20
CA PHE A 148 -1.40 -10.94 2.45
C PHE A 148 -2.56 -11.21 1.47
N THR A 149 -2.63 -12.45 0.96
CA THR A 149 -3.74 -12.98 0.12
C THR A 149 -4.15 -12.11 -1.08
N ALA A 150 -3.19 -11.42 -1.71
CA ALA A 150 -3.46 -10.58 -2.87
C ALA A 150 -3.36 -11.35 -4.19
N ARG A 151 -4.35 -11.18 -5.07
CA ARG A 151 -4.34 -11.55 -6.49
C ARG A 151 -3.53 -10.56 -7.31
N ALA A 152 -3.52 -9.29 -6.92
CA ALA A 152 -2.71 -8.24 -7.56
C ALA A 152 -2.51 -7.04 -6.61
N TYR A 153 -1.43 -6.30 -6.86
CA TYR A 153 -1.18 -4.99 -6.25
C TYR A 153 -1.30 -3.90 -7.30
N ILE A 154 -2.18 -2.93 -7.07
CA ILE A 154 -2.43 -1.82 -8.00
C ILE A 154 -1.89 -0.53 -7.40
N PHE A 155 -0.98 0.12 -8.12
CA PHE A 155 -0.32 1.34 -7.69
C PHE A 155 -0.67 2.50 -8.61
N TYR A 156 -1.46 3.44 -8.08
CA TYR A 156 -1.68 4.75 -8.69
C TYR A 156 -0.63 5.77 -8.22
N PRO A 157 -0.54 6.95 -8.84
CA PRO A 157 0.39 7.99 -8.43
C PRO A 157 0.25 8.36 -6.96
N GLY A 158 1.38 8.47 -6.27
CA GLY A 158 1.42 8.53 -4.80
C GLY A 158 2.55 9.37 -4.22
N GLY A 159 2.68 9.29 -2.90
CA GLY A 159 3.76 9.93 -2.15
C GLY A 159 4.69 8.88 -1.53
N PHE A 160 5.36 9.26 -0.44
CA PHE A 160 6.30 8.34 0.25
C PHE A 160 5.64 7.05 0.73
N GLY A 161 4.42 7.09 1.26
CA GLY A 161 3.73 5.86 1.67
C GLY A 161 3.50 4.90 0.51
N THR A 162 3.12 5.40 -0.66
CA THR A 162 2.94 4.57 -1.86
C THR A 162 4.27 3.99 -2.36
N LEU A 163 5.34 4.79 -2.35
CA LEU A 163 6.66 4.34 -2.77
C LEU A 163 7.29 3.35 -1.77
N ASP A 164 7.05 3.52 -0.47
CA ASP A 164 7.45 2.59 0.58
C ASP A 164 6.86 1.20 0.32
N GLU A 165 5.54 1.11 0.10
CA GLU A 165 4.89 -0.17 -0.22
C GLU A 165 5.32 -0.74 -1.58
N PHE A 166 5.53 0.11 -2.59
CA PHE A 166 6.01 -0.34 -3.90
C PHE A 166 7.37 -1.02 -3.79
N PHE A 167 8.36 -0.37 -3.17
CA PHE A 167 9.69 -0.95 -3.06
C PHE A 167 9.73 -2.16 -2.13
N GLU A 168 8.92 -2.18 -1.06
CA GLU A 168 8.80 -3.35 -0.20
C GLU A 168 8.27 -4.57 -0.97
N ILE A 169 7.17 -4.42 -1.69
CA ILE A 169 6.55 -5.52 -2.45
C ILE A 169 7.45 -5.98 -3.59
N VAL A 170 8.11 -5.07 -4.31
CA VAL A 170 9.09 -5.42 -5.34
C VAL A 170 10.24 -6.23 -4.74
N THR A 171 10.77 -5.82 -3.58
CA THR A 171 11.85 -6.54 -2.88
C THR A 171 11.39 -7.93 -2.43
N LEU A 172 10.18 -8.04 -1.88
CA LEU A 172 9.62 -9.33 -1.45
C LEU A 172 9.43 -10.28 -2.64
N LYS A 173 8.97 -9.77 -3.79
CA LYS A 173 8.82 -10.55 -5.03
C LYS A 173 10.18 -10.96 -5.60
N GLN A 174 11.12 -10.02 -5.69
CA GLN A 174 12.49 -10.27 -6.15
C GLN A 174 13.18 -11.37 -5.33
N THR A 175 12.99 -11.35 -4.01
CA THR A 175 13.62 -12.30 -3.08
C THR A 175 12.83 -13.60 -2.88
N GLY A 176 11.69 -13.77 -3.58
CA GLY A 176 10.83 -14.95 -3.46
C GLY A 176 10.20 -15.13 -2.08
N LYS A 177 10.02 -14.04 -1.31
CA LYS A 177 9.42 -14.06 0.03
C LYS A 177 7.90 -13.98 -0.01
N ILE A 178 7.33 -13.61 -1.15
CA ILE A 178 5.89 -13.70 -1.44
C ILE A 178 5.68 -14.47 -2.73
N ASN A 179 4.47 -14.97 -2.94
CA ASN A 179 4.05 -15.53 -4.22
C ASN A 179 4.25 -14.51 -5.35
N PRO A 180 4.48 -14.95 -6.60
CA PRO A 180 4.74 -14.07 -7.75
C PRO A 180 3.48 -13.33 -8.22
N ILE A 181 2.92 -12.53 -7.34
CA ILE A 181 1.71 -11.73 -7.55
C ILE A 181 2.04 -10.57 -8.50
N PRO A 182 1.15 -10.22 -9.45
CA PRO A 182 1.32 -9.05 -10.30
C PRO A 182 1.37 -7.74 -9.51
N ILE A 183 2.29 -6.88 -9.93
CA ILE A 183 2.41 -5.50 -9.46
C ILE A 183 2.11 -4.63 -10.67
N VAL A 184 1.01 -3.90 -10.65
CA VAL A 184 0.55 -3.08 -11.77
C VAL A 184 0.63 -1.61 -11.39
N LEU A 185 1.37 -0.84 -12.18
CA LEU A 185 1.53 0.59 -12.05
C LEU A 185 0.61 1.27 -13.05
N ILE A 186 -0.20 2.23 -12.59
CA ILE A 186 -1.11 3.04 -13.41
C ILE A 186 -0.69 4.51 -13.31
N GLY A 187 -0.75 5.24 -14.42
CA GLY A 187 -0.27 6.62 -14.53
C GLY A 187 1.15 6.67 -15.08
N SER A 188 1.34 6.28 -16.33
CA SER A 188 2.65 6.19 -16.99
C SER A 188 3.48 7.46 -16.89
N GLN A 189 2.85 8.64 -17.02
CA GLN A 189 3.52 9.92 -16.89
C GLN A 189 4.17 10.11 -15.50
N TYR A 190 3.56 9.58 -14.44
CA TYR A 190 4.08 9.69 -13.08
C TYR A 190 5.18 8.67 -12.83
N TRP A 191 5.00 7.42 -13.26
CA TRP A 191 5.94 6.34 -12.95
C TRP A 191 7.18 6.33 -13.83
N ARG A 192 7.08 6.75 -15.11
CA ARG A 192 8.19 6.67 -16.07
C ARG A 192 9.50 7.25 -15.55
N PRO A 193 9.57 8.47 -14.96
CA PRO A 193 10.83 9.01 -14.46
C PRO A 193 11.50 8.15 -13.38
N LEU A 194 10.73 7.48 -12.54
CA LEU A 194 11.26 6.57 -11.53
C LEU A 194 11.75 5.27 -12.15
N LEU A 195 11.00 4.72 -13.10
CA LEU A 195 11.41 3.49 -13.81
C LEU A 195 12.68 3.72 -14.64
N ASP A 196 12.77 4.86 -15.32
CA ASP A 196 13.98 5.27 -16.05
C ASP A 196 15.19 5.37 -15.10
N PHE A 197 14.99 5.87 -13.87
CA PHE A 197 16.04 5.89 -12.84
C PHE A 197 16.44 4.46 -12.40
N ILE A 198 15.48 3.57 -12.19
CA ILE A 198 15.74 2.16 -11.83
C ILE A 198 16.55 1.48 -12.94
N ASP A 199 16.14 1.62 -14.20
CA ASP A 199 16.82 1.01 -15.33
C ASP A 199 18.23 1.60 -15.52
N GLN A 200 18.33 2.93 -15.64
CA GLN A 200 19.60 3.58 -15.98
C GLN A 200 20.60 3.59 -14.82
N GLN A 201 20.14 3.82 -13.59
CA GLN A 201 21.04 3.96 -12.46
C GLN A 201 21.24 2.62 -11.77
N LEU A 202 20.16 1.94 -11.36
CA LEU A 202 20.28 0.73 -10.55
C LEU A 202 20.73 -0.46 -11.40
N ALA A 203 20.14 -0.67 -12.59
CA ALA A 203 20.51 -1.82 -13.42
C ALA A 203 21.78 -1.56 -14.24
N GLU A 204 21.84 -0.45 -14.98
CA GLU A 204 22.92 -0.20 -15.95
C GLU A 204 24.17 0.43 -15.32
N ALA A 205 24.05 1.61 -14.70
CA ALA A 205 25.22 2.38 -14.28
C ALA A 205 25.92 1.82 -13.03
N PHE A 206 25.15 1.34 -12.05
CA PHE A 206 25.68 0.87 -10.76
C PHE A 206 25.51 -0.63 -10.51
N ALA A 207 24.71 -1.34 -11.34
CA ALA A 207 24.47 -2.77 -11.24
C ALA A 207 24.08 -3.24 -9.82
N THR A 208 23.23 -2.47 -9.14
CA THR A 208 22.68 -2.78 -7.81
C THR A 208 21.44 -3.66 -7.85
N ILE A 209 20.89 -3.92 -9.04
CA ILE A 209 19.78 -4.87 -9.31
C ILE A 209 20.11 -5.69 -10.56
N GLU A 210 19.38 -6.79 -10.80
CA GLU A 210 19.59 -7.62 -11.99
C GLU A 210 19.00 -6.96 -13.24
N PRO A 211 19.61 -7.16 -14.43
CA PRO A 211 19.09 -6.62 -15.71
C PRO A 211 17.67 -7.07 -16.12
N GLY A 212 17.04 -7.98 -15.36
CA GLY A 212 15.67 -8.45 -15.57
C GLY A 212 14.65 -7.94 -14.53
N ASP A 213 15.08 -7.20 -13.51
CA ASP A 213 14.20 -6.79 -12.40
C ASP A 213 13.11 -5.79 -12.83
N SER A 214 13.26 -5.13 -13.97
CA SER A 214 12.20 -4.32 -14.59
C SER A 214 10.97 -5.13 -14.99
N SER A 215 11.09 -6.46 -15.11
CA SER A 215 9.96 -7.37 -15.37
C SER A 215 9.14 -7.72 -14.12
N LEU A 216 9.56 -7.27 -12.92
CA LEU A 216 8.86 -7.55 -11.67
C LEU A 216 7.49 -6.85 -11.58
N PHE A 217 7.29 -5.78 -12.35
CA PHE A 217 6.08 -4.98 -12.38
C PHE A 217 5.67 -4.62 -13.82
N THR A 218 4.40 -4.25 -14.02
CA THR A 218 3.85 -3.86 -15.31
C THR A 218 3.36 -2.42 -15.22
N LEU A 219 3.83 -1.55 -16.12
CA LEU A 219 3.30 -0.19 -16.27
C LEU A 219 2.29 -0.14 -17.42
N THR A 220 1.04 0.21 -17.12
CA THR A 220 0.00 0.38 -18.14
C THR A 220 -1.04 1.42 -17.71
N ASP A 221 -1.57 2.15 -18.67
CA ASP A 221 -2.73 3.03 -18.49
C ASP A 221 -4.02 2.40 -19.07
N ASP A 222 -3.92 1.19 -19.63
CA ASP A 222 -5.06 0.45 -20.19
C ASP A 222 -5.73 -0.41 -19.11
N ILE A 223 -6.90 0.03 -18.65
CA ILE A 223 -7.69 -0.67 -17.64
C ILE A 223 -8.09 -2.09 -18.10
N ASP A 224 -8.29 -2.33 -19.39
CA ASP A 224 -8.61 -3.67 -19.89
C ASP A 224 -7.39 -4.60 -19.81
N GLU A 225 -6.18 -4.07 -20.01
CA GLU A 225 -4.95 -4.81 -19.74
C GLU A 225 -4.82 -5.14 -18.25
N VAL A 226 -5.11 -4.19 -17.35
CA VAL A 226 -5.13 -4.44 -15.90
C VAL A 226 -6.09 -5.58 -15.56
N MET A 227 -7.32 -5.54 -16.08
CA MET A 227 -8.33 -6.58 -15.85
C MET A 227 -7.88 -7.95 -16.38
N ARG A 228 -7.24 -8.02 -17.55
CA ARG A 228 -6.65 -9.28 -18.06
C ARG A 228 -5.54 -9.79 -17.16
N ILE A 229 -4.67 -8.92 -16.65
CA ILE A 229 -3.58 -9.31 -15.74
C ILE A 229 -4.17 -9.95 -14.49
N ILE A 230 -5.16 -9.30 -13.87
CA ILE A 230 -5.82 -9.79 -12.65
C ILE A 230 -6.56 -11.11 -12.93
N SER A 231 -7.35 -11.18 -14.00
CA SER A 231 -8.18 -12.37 -14.31
C SER A 231 -7.37 -13.63 -14.60
N ASN A 232 -6.13 -13.48 -15.10
CA ASN A 232 -5.24 -14.60 -15.39
C ASN A 232 -4.47 -15.12 -14.17
N GLN A 233 -4.65 -14.51 -12.98
CA GLN A 233 -4.02 -14.97 -11.76
C GLN A 233 -4.93 -15.89 -10.97
N ASP A 234 -4.42 -17.07 -10.65
CA ASP A 234 -4.99 -17.89 -9.60
C ASP A 234 -4.80 -17.20 -8.24
N VAL A 235 -5.80 -17.32 -7.36
CA VAL A 235 -5.66 -16.87 -5.98
C VAL A 235 -4.58 -17.72 -5.33
N ALA A 236 -3.45 -17.09 -5.02
CA ALA A 236 -2.35 -17.77 -4.37
C ALA A 236 -2.73 -18.05 -2.91
N ALA A 237 -3.33 -19.22 -2.66
CA ALA A 237 -3.58 -19.69 -1.30
C ALA A 237 -2.25 -19.77 -0.53
N PHE A 238 -2.27 -19.38 0.74
CA PHE A 238 -1.13 -19.53 1.63
C PHE A 238 -0.85 -21.03 1.85
N ASN A 239 -0.01 -21.63 1.03
CA ASN A 239 0.48 -22.99 1.19
C ASN A 239 1.95 -22.99 1.63
N HIS A 240 2.29 -22.30 2.73
CA HIS A 240 3.57 -22.54 3.42
C HIS A 240 3.42 -22.38 4.94
N ALA A 241 2.68 -23.32 5.54
CA ALA A 241 2.89 -23.74 6.92
C ALA A 241 3.11 -25.27 6.95
N THR A 242 4.19 -25.73 6.32
CA THR A 242 4.82 -27.03 6.57
C THR A 242 6.32 -26.88 6.48
#